data_AF-A0A3Q0IWM8-F1
#
_entry.id   AF-A0A3Q0IWM8-F1
#
_cell.length_a   1.000
_cell.length_b   1.000
_cell.length_c   1.000
_cell.angle_alpha   90.00
_cell.angle_beta   90.00
_cell.angle_gamma   90.00
#
_symmetry.space_group_name_H-M   'P 1'
#
loop_
_entity.id
_entity.type
_entity.pdbx_description
1 polymer ?
#
loop_
_entity_poly.entity_id
_entity_poly.type
_entity_poly.pdbx_seq_one_letter_code
_entity_poly.pdbx_strand_id
1 'polypeptide(L)'
;MGGCINSQTKRWWIMLLVIGLAGAAGLGVPIALKIHSGASYEERLEFASRLLQEVPLIDGHNDLPWNIRKFVHNKLSTFKFSEDLRKVPPWSESAWSHTDLPRLRAGHISAQFWAAYVPCESAYKDAIQLTLEQIDV
;
A
#
# COMPACT_ATOMS: atom_id res chain seq x y z
N MET A 1 70.12 23.18 -14.94
CA MET A 1 69.04 23.01 -13.94
C MET A 1 67.80 23.75 -14.44
N GLY A 2 66.64 23.08 -14.52
CA GLY A 2 65.33 23.73 -14.54
C GLY A 2 64.72 24.06 -15.90
N GLY A 3 64.27 23.04 -16.64
CA GLY A 3 63.52 23.21 -17.89
C GLY A 3 62.15 23.89 -17.68
N CYS A 4 61.87 24.91 -18.49
CA CYS A 4 60.56 25.53 -18.65
C CYS A 4 59.54 24.50 -19.17
N ILE A 5 58.79 23.87 -18.26
CA ILE A 5 57.60 23.12 -18.61
C ILE A 5 56.54 24.13 -19.06
N ASN A 6 56.32 24.15 -20.37
CA ASN A 6 55.50 25.04 -21.17
C ASN A 6 54.10 25.30 -20.54
N SER A 7 53.78 26.58 -20.27
CA SER A 7 52.54 26.99 -19.59
C SER A 7 51.29 26.64 -20.38
N GLN A 8 51.42 26.49 -21.71
CA GLN A 8 50.36 26.02 -22.58
C GLN A 8 50.03 24.55 -22.34
N THR A 9 51.03 23.69 -22.12
CA THR A 9 50.79 22.29 -21.76
C THR A 9 50.06 22.20 -20.42
N LYS A 10 50.42 23.03 -19.43
CA LYS A 10 49.68 23.10 -18.15
C LYS A 10 48.21 23.51 -18.33
N ARG A 11 47.92 24.50 -19.19
CA ARG A 11 46.53 24.92 -19.49
C ARG A 11 45.72 23.81 -20.17
N TRP A 12 46.32 23.07 -21.09
CA TRP A 12 45.68 21.92 -21.73
C TRP A 12 45.38 20.78 -20.75
N TRP A 13 46.30 20.49 -19.83
CA TRP A 13 46.06 19.51 -18.77
C TRP A 13 44.92 19.92 -17.84
N ILE A 14 44.84 21.20 -17.48
CA ILE A 14 43.74 21.73 -16.65
C ILE A 14 42.40 21.60 -17.40
N MET A 15 42.34 21.96 -18.68
CA MET A 15 41.11 21.81 -19.48
C MET A 15 40.67 20.36 -19.61
N LEU A 16 41.60 19.43 -19.86
CA LEU A 16 41.30 17.99 -19.93
C LEU A 16 40.78 17.45 -18.59
N LEU A 17 41.32 17.92 -17.47
CA LEU A 17 40.87 17.55 -16.12
C LEU A 17 39.44 18.02 -15.85
N VAL A 18 39.12 19.27 -16.22
CA VAL A 18 37.78 19.85 -16.03
C VAL A 18 36.75 19.15 -16.91
N ILE A 19 37.08 18.87 -18.17
CA ILE A 19 36.20 18.12 -19.09
C ILE A 19 36.01 16.68 -18.60
N GLY A 20 37.07 16.03 -18.12
CA GLY A 20 37.00 14.69 -17.54
C GLY A 20 36.09 14.64 -16.31
N LEU A 21 36.21 15.62 -15.41
CA LEU A 21 35.34 15.74 -14.22
C LEU A 21 33.89 16.02 -14.60
N ALA A 22 33.64 16.92 -15.55
CA ALA A 22 32.30 17.23 -16.04
C ALA A 22 31.65 16.05 -16.75
N GLY A 23 32.41 15.28 -17.55
CA GLY A 23 31.95 14.05 -18.18
C GLY A 23 31.69 12.93 -17.18
N ALA A 24 32.54 12.79 -16.17
CA ALA A 24 32.34 11.83 -15.08
C ALA A 24 31.11 12.19 -14.23
N ALA A 25 30.83 13.47 -13.99
CA ALA A 25 29.60 13.90 -13.34
C ALA A 25 28.37 13.70 -14.26
N GLY A 26 28.48 14.06 -15.54
CA GLY A 26 27.38 13.94 -16.52
C GLY A 26 26.96 12.50 -16.83
N LEU A 27 27.88 11.53 -16.73
CA LEU A 27 27.57 10.10 -16.89
C LEU A 27 27.38 9.39 -15.53
N GLY A 28 28.20 9.73 -14.53
CA GLY A 28 28.18 9.09 -13.23
C GLY A 28 26.93 9.42 -12.42
N VAL A 29 26.41 10.65 -12.52
CA VAL A 29 25.18 11.04 -11.80
C VAL A 29 23.95 10.30 -12.36
N PRO A 30 23.69 10.22 -13.68
CA PRO A 30 22.58 9.42 -14.21
C PRO A 30 22.70 7.91 -13.95
N ILE A 31 23.91 7.35 -14.03
CA ILE A 31 24.17 5.93 -13.76
C ILE A 31 23.97 5.61 -12.27
N ALA A 32 24.45 6.48 -11.36
CA ALA A 32 24.27 6.32 -9.91
C ALA A 32 22.81 6.59 -9.49
N LEU A 33 22.14 7.54 -10.14
CA LEU A 33 20.74 7.84 -9.90
C LEU A 33 19.80 6.79 -10.47
N LYS A 34 20.30 5.88 -11.33
CA LYS A 34 19.63 4.68 -11.84
C LYS A 34 18.11 4.87 -11.74
N ILE A 35 17.60 5.78 -12.58
CA ILE A 35 16.24 6.28 -12.50
C ILE A 35 15.34 5.07 -12.31
N HIS A 36 14.71 4.97 -11.13
CA HIS A 36 14.04 3.78 -10.58
C HIS A 36 12.78 3.37 -11.37
N SER A 37 12.63 3.83 -12.60
CA SER A 37 11.49 3.59 -13.49
C SER A 37 11.32 2.13 -13.91
N GLY A 38 12.17 1.21 -13.43
CA GLY A 38 12.14 -0.22 -13.77
C GLY A 38 12.18 -1.18 -12.58
N ALA A 39 11.86 -0.74 -11.35
CA ALA A 39 11.77 -1.67 -10.22
C ALA A 39 10.83 -2.83 -10.56
N SER A 40 11.24 -4.05 -10.26
CA SER A 40 10.44 -5.27 -10.42
C SER A 40 9.17 -5.22 -9.54
N TYR A 41 8.22 -6.12 -9.82
CA TYR A 41 7.03 -6.25 -8.98
C TYR A 41 7.39 -6.55 -7.52
N GLU A 42 8.35 -7.46 -7.30
CA GLU A 42 8.81 -7.86 -5.96
C GLU A 42 9.46 -6.70 -5.21
N GLU A 43 10.32 -5.91 -5.88
CA GLU A 43 10.94 -4.73 -5.26
C GLU A 43 9.89 -3.69 -4.84
N ARG A 44 8.86 -3.47 -5.68
CA ARG A 44 7.74 -2.57 -5.33
C ARG A 44 6.91 -3.10 -4.18
N LEU A 45 6.63 -4.40 -4.16
CA LEU A 45 5.86 -5.04 -3.11
C LEU A 45 6.60 -5.01 -1.77
N GLU A 46 7.91 -5.29 -1.78
CA GLU A 46 8.77 -5.20 -0.61
C GLU A 46 8.83 -3.76 -0.08
N PHE A 47 8.98 -2.77 -0.96
CA PHE A 47 8.94 -1.36 -0.56
C PHE A 47 7.59 -0.99 0.06
N ALA A 48 6.47 -1.36 -0.58
CA ALA A 48 5.14 -1.08 -0.06
C ALA A 48 4.89 -1.77 1.30
N SER A 49 5.29 -3.03 1.46
CA SER A 49 5.15 -3.76 2.72
C SER A 49 5.96 -3.10 3.85
N ARG A 50 7.21 -2.69 3.58
CA ARG A 50 8.01 -1.94 4.56
C ARG A 50 7.36 -0.61 4.93
N LEU A 51 6.90 0.15 3.94
CA LEU A 51 6.22 1.42 4.17
C LEU A 51 4.99 1.25 5.06
N LEU A 52 4.17 0.23 4.81
CA LEU A 52 2.95 -0.03 5.59
C LEU A 52 3.23 -0.55 7.01
N GLN A 53 4.44 -1.08 7.28
CA GLN A 53 4.88 -1.40 8.65
C GLN A 53 5.25 -0.14 9.45
N GLU A 54 5.79 0.89 8.79
CA GLU A 54 6.18 2.16 9.42
C GLU A 54 5.05 3.19 9.47
N VAL A 55 4.20 3.20 8.45
CA VAL A 55 3.06 4.10 8.27
C VAL A 55 1.80 3.26 8.17
N PRO A 56 1.13 2.97 9.30
CA PRO A 56 0.01 2.05 9.34
C PRO A 56 -1.17 2.52 8.48
N LEU A 57 -1.74 1.62 7.68
CA LEU A 57 -2.91 1.94 6.87
C LEU A 57 -4.17 1.99 7.73
N ILE A 58 -4.91 3.09 7.58
CA ILE A 58 -6.23 3.31 8.16
C ILE A 58 -7.22 3.35 7.00
N ASP A 59 -8.08 2.33 6.90
CA ASP A 59 -9.12 2.28 5.88
C ASP A 59 -10.41 2.96 6.38
N GLY A 60 -11.01 3.76 5.50
CA GLY A 60 -12.15 4.61 5.84
C GLY A 60 -13.53 3.99 5.65
N HIS A 61 -13.65 2.82 5.02
CA HIS A 61 -14.95 2.23 4.70
C HIS A 61 -14.87 0.73 4.37
N ASN A 62 -15.37 -0.12 5.26
CA ASN A 62 -15.46 -1.56 5.03
C ASN A 62 -16.82 -2.11 5.44
N ASP A 63 -17.50 -2.76 4.50
CA ASP A 63 -18.86 -3.29 4.63
C ASP A 63 -18.94 -4.70 5.26
N LEU A 64 -17.90 -5.17 5.94
CA LEU A 64 -17.96 -6.45 6.65
C LEU A 64 -19.20 -6.59 7.56
N PRO A 65 -19.63 -5.57 8.34
CA PRO A 65 -20.88 -5.67 9.12
C PRO A 65 -22.12 -5.98 8.26
N TRP A 66 -22.18 -5.43 7.04
CA TRP A 66 -23.27 -5.73 6.12
C TRP A 66 -23.22 -7.18 5.62
N ASN A 67 -22.03 -7.70 5.32
CA ASN A 67 -21.87 -9.11 4.97
C ASN A 67 -22.28 -10.05 6.11
N ILE A 68 -21.91 -9.72 7.36
CA ILE A 68 -22.36 -10.46 8.56
C ILE A 68 -23.89 -10.45 8.66
N ARG A 69 -24.54 -9.31 8.43
CA ARG A 69 -26.00 -9.23 8.38
C ARG A 69 -26.59 -10.13 7.30
N LYS A 70 -26.04 -10.06 6.09
CA LYS A 70 -26.58 -10.79 4.94
C LYS A 70 -26.42 -12.30 5.06
N PHE A 71 -25.28 -12.77 5.54
CA PHE A 71 -24.96 -14.20 5.53
C PHE A 71 -25.40 -14.91 6.80
N VAL A 72 -25.29 -14.26 7.96
CA VAL A 72 -25.54 -14.90 9.25
C VAL A 72 -26.51 -14.13 10.13
N HIS A 73 -27.20 -13.10 9.60
CA HIS A 73 -28.21 -12.33 10.32
C HIS A 73 -27.70 -11.81 11.66
N ASN A 74 -26.50 -11.22 11.67
CA ASN A 74 -25.83 -10.66 12.86
C ASN A 74 -25.52 -11.68 13.98
N LYS A 75 -25.61 -12.99 13.71
CA LYS A 75 -25.26 -14.04 14.70
C LYS A 75 -23.75 -14.24 14.78
N LEU A 76 -23.07 -13.37 15.52
CA LEU A 76 -21.61 -13.39 15.69
C LEU A 76 -21.06 -14.73 16.21
N SER A 77 -21.83 -15.50 16.96
CA SER A 77 -21.43 -16.85 17.41
C SER A 77 -21.14 -17.83 16.27
N THR A 78 -21.63 -17.54 15.07
CA THR A 78 -21.39 -18.32 13.84
C THR A 78 -20.34 -17.69 12.92
N PHE A 79 -19.89 -16.47 13.24
CA PHE A 79 -18.91 -15.74 12.46
C PHE A 79 -17.50 -15.93 13.03
N LYS A 80 -16.67 -16.67 12.30
CA LYS A 80 -15.30 -16.98 12.71
C LYS A 80 -14.29 -16.03 12.07
N PHE A 81 -14.24 -14.79 12.57
CA PHE A 81 -13.38 -13.73 11.99
C PHE A 81 -11.89 -14.09 11.89
N SER A 82 -11.40 -14.93 12.81
CA SER A 82 -10.00 -15.36 12.87
C SER A 82 -9.61 -16.42 11.83
N GLU A 83 -10.57 -17.02 11.12
CA GLU A 83 -10.31 -18.01 10.08
C GLU A 83 -10.11 -17.35 8.71
N ASP A 84 -9.54 -18.08 7.75
CA ASP A 84 -9.47 -17.66 6.35
C ASP A 84 -10.84 -17.88 5.70
N LEU A 85 -11.64 -16.82 5.63
CA LEU A 85 -13.03 -16.89 5.16
C LEU A 85 -13.15 -17.29 3.69
N ARG A 86 -12.07 -17.26 2.91
CA ARG A 86 -12.04 -17.81 1.53
C ARG A 86 -12.25 -19.33 1.51
N LYS A 87 -12.21 -20.00 2.66
CA LYS A 87 -12.37 -21.46 2.80
C LYS A 87 -13.64 -21.85 3.57
N VAL A 88 -14.45 -20.89 3.99
CA VAL A 88 -15.59 -21.12 4.90
C VAL A 88 -16.87 -20.66 4.22
N PRO A 89 -17.82 -21.56 3.88
CA PRO A 89 -19.13 -21.15 3.40
C PRO A 89 -19.93 -20.38 4.48
N PRO A 90 -20.81 -19.43 4.10
CA PRO A 90 -21.07 -18.95 2.73
C PRO A 90 -20.04 -17.92 2.24
N TRP A 91 -19.06 -17.55 3.07
CA TRP A 91 -18.07 -16.51 2.77
C TRP A 91 -17.20 -16.83 1.55
N SER A 92 -16.78 -18.09 1.42
CA SER A 92 -15.95 -18.58 0.30
C SER A 92 -16.65 -18.52 -1.05
N GLU A 93 -17.98 -18.51 -1.07
CA GLU A 93 -18.79 -18.52 -2.28
C GLU A 93 -19.22 -17.12 -2.70
N SER A 94 -19.04 -16.13 -1.82
CA SER A 94 -19.45 -14.76 -2.09
C SER A 94 -18.33 -13.92 -2.67
N ALA A 95 -18.58 -13.34 -3.86
CA ALA A 95 -17.70 -12.35 -4.47
C ALA A 95 -17.57 -11.05 -3.64
N TRP A 96 -18.38 -10.87 -2.60
CA TRP A 96 -18.37 -9.68 -1.74
C TRP A 96 -17.56 -9.88 -0.44
N SER A 97 -17.01 -11.09 -0.22
CA SER A 97 -16.26 -11.45 0.98
C SER A 97 -14.76 -11.11 0.86
N HIS A 98 -14.42 -9.86 1.17
CA HIS A 98 -13.04 -9.36 1.06
C HIS A 98 -12.26 -9.34 2.38
N THR A 99 -12.95 -9.42 3.51
CA THR A 99 -12.38 -9.07 4.82
C THR A 99 -12.40 -10.27 5.77
N ASP A 100 -11.22 -10.64 6.27
CA ASP A 100 -11.01 -11.53 7.40
C ASP A 100 -9.72 -11.16 8.14
N LEU A 101 -9.57 -11.62 9.38
CA LEU A 101 -8.43 -11.23 10.21
C LEU A 101 -7.08 -11.63 9.61
N PRO A 102 -6.90 -12.84 9.02
CA PRO A 102 -5.66 -13.18 8.32
C PRO A 102 -5.31 -12.22 7.18
N ARG A 103 -6.28 -11.87 6.31
CA ARG A 103 -6.04 -10.93 5.20
C ARG A 103 -5.79 -9.51 5.68
N LEU A 104 -6.47 -9.03 6.71
CA LEU A 104 -6.20 -7.70 7.30
C LEU A 104 -4.77 -7.60 7.83
N ARG A 105 -4.30 -8.63 8.54
CA ARG A 105 -2.92 -8.70 9.04
C ARG A 105 -1.91 -8.75 7.90
N ALA A 106 -2.16 -9.57 6.88
CA ALA A 106 -1.28 -9.67 5.71
C ALA A 106 -1.23 -8.37 4.91
N GLY A 107 -2.32 -7.59 4.88
CA GLY A 107 -2.41 -6.29 4.22
C GLY A 107 -1.92 -5.10 5.06
N HIS A 108 -1.40 -5.33 6.27
CA HIS A 108 -0.94 -4.29 7.20
C HIS A 108 -2.00 -3.22 7.54
N ILE A 109 -3.29 -3.61 7.56
CA ILE A 109 -4.37 -2.74 8.02
C ILE A 109 -4.32 -2.65 9.54
N SER A 110 -4.17 -1.43 10.07
CA SER A 110 -4.02 -1.20 11.51
C SER A 110 -5.24 -0.58 12.16
N ALA A 111 -6.04 0.15 11.39
CA ALA A 111 -7.36 0.60 11.81
C ALA A 111 -8.34 0.57 10.64
N GLN A 112 -9.60 0.45 10.98
CA GLN A 112 -10.69 0.30 10.01
C GLN A 112 -11.91 1.06 10.54
N PHE A 113 -12.49 1.90 9.70
CA PHE A 113 -13.84 2.39 9.88
C PHE A 113 -14.80 1.37 9.26
N TRP A 114 -15.59 0.72 10.12
CA TRP A 114 -16.61 -0.23 9.70
C TRP A 114 -17.90 0.50 9.34
N ALA A 115 -18.46 0.19 8.17
CA ALA A 115 -19.66 0.86 7.69
C ALA A 115 -20.91 0.29 8.38
N ALA A 116 -21.59 1.11 9.19
CA ALA A 116 -22.95 0.86 9.66
C ALA A 116 -23.97 1.19 8.55
N TYR A 117 -23.84 0.49 7.42
CA TYR A 117 -24.64 0.71 6.22
C TYR A 117 -26.04 0.11 6.34
N VAL A 118 -27.03 0.84 5.81
CA VAL A 118 -28.41 0.36 5.61
C VAL A 118 -28.89 0.69 4.20
N PRO A 119 -29.70 -0.17 3.57
CA PRO A 119 -30.17 0.05 2.21
C PRO A 119 -31.16 1.23 2.14
N CYS A 120 -31.12 2.00 1.04
CA CYS A 120 -31.99 3.16 0.85
C CYS A 120 -33.48 2.82 0.95
N GLU A 121 -33.88 1.58 0.62
CA GLU A 121 -35.26 1.11 0.68
C GLU A 121 -35.83 1.04 2.12
N SER A 122 -34.96 1.11 3.14
CA SER A 122 -35.33 1.22 4.56
C SER A 122 -35.70 2.65 4.98
N ALA A 123 -35.42 3.65 4.14
CA ALA A 123 -35.79 5.03 4.41
C ALA A 123 -37.30 5.15 4.63
N TYR A 124 -37.70 5.96 5.63
CA TYR A 124 -39.09 6.11 6.09
C TYR A 124 -39.76 4.80 6.57
N LYS A 125 -38.97 3.76 6.83
CA LYS A 125 -39.41 2.48 7.40
C LYS A 125 -38.58 2.18 8.65
N ASP A 126 -37.66 1.23 8.55
CA ASP A 126 -36.86 0.65 9.61
C ASP A 126 -35.40 1.12 9.59
N ALA A 127 -35.04 2.12 8.78
CA ALA A 127 -33.66 2.63 8.67
C ALA A 127 -32.98 2.87 10.03
N ILE A 128 -33.66 3.52 10.97
CA ILE A 128 -33.09 3.81 12.31
C ILE A 128 -32.81 2.53 13.09
N GLN A 129 -33.77 1.59 13.10
CA GLN A 129 -33.58 0.31 13.78
C GLN A 129 -32.42 -0.47 13.15
N LEU A 130 -32.40 -0.57 11.82
CA LEU A 130 -31.33 -1.24 11.10
C LEU A 130 -29.97 -0.60 11.36
N THR A 131 -29.88 0.74 11.41
CA THR A 131 -28.62 1.44 11.71
C THR A 131 -28.14 1.12 13.12
N LEU A 132 -29.03 1.12 14.12
CA LEU A 132 -28.67 0.75 15.49
C LEU A 132 -28.22 -0.72 15.58
N GLU A 133 -28.90 -1.64 14.89
CA GLU A 133 -28.48 -3.03 14.79
C GLU A 133 -27.09 -3.17 14.14
N GLN A 134 -26.77 -2.37 13.12
CA GLN A 134 -25.45 -2.41 12.46
C GLN A 134 -24.35 -1.68 13.23
N ILE A 135 -24.69 -0.77 14.15
CA ILE A 135 -23.74 -0.18 15.11
C ILE A 135 -23.41 -1.18 16.23
N ASP A 136 -24.36 -2.05 16.61
CA ASP A 136 -24.21 -3.06 17.67
C ASP A 136 -23.32 -4.26 17.27
N VAL A 137 -23.35 -4.63 15.98
CA VAL A 137 -22.54 -5.74 15.39
C VAL A 137 -21.05 -5.49 15.45
#